data_AF-A0A661VVI3-F1
#
_entry.id   AF-A0A661VVI3-F1
#
_cell.length_a   1.000
_cell.length_b   1.000
_cell.length_c   1.000
_cell.angle_alpha   90.00
_cell.angle_beta   90.00
_cell.angle_gamma   90.00
#
_symmetry.space_group_name_H-M   'P 1'
#
loop_
_entity.id
_entity.type
_entity.pdbx_description
1 polymer ?
#
loop_
_entity_poly.entity_id
_entity_poly.type
_entity_poly.pdbx_seq_one_letter_code
_entity_poly.pdbx_strand_id
1 'polypeptide(L)' 'QEHSYVPDMWQRITNPALLIYLDVSMEEGARREGLAKPSSWWVEEREFRLAHARRHCDLYVDTTALTPDEVLEQVVAFLE' A
#
# COMPACT_ATOMS: atom_id res chain seq x y z
N GLN A 1 -3.97 1.99 -8.05
CA GLN A 1 -2.98 2.97 -8.56
C GLN A 1 -1.87 2.29 -9.36
N GLU A 2 -1.67 0.97 -9.24
CA GLU A 2 -0.66 0.13 -9.91
C GLU A 2 -0.68 0.11 -11.46
N HIS A 3 -1.43 0.98 -12.13
CA HIS A 3 -1.45 1.10 -13.60
C HIS A 3 -1.40 2.56 -14.10
N SER A 4 -1.21 3.54 -13.21
CA SER A 4 -1.12 4.96 -13.57
C SER A 4 0.27 5.53 -13.33
N TYR A 5 0.79 6.28 -14.31
CA TYR A 5 1.99 7.12 -14.14
C TYR A 5 1.65 8.52 -13.60
N VAL A 6 0.36 8.85 -13.48
CA VAL A 6 -0.12 10.11 -12.91
C VAL A 6 -0.27 9.93 -11.40
N PRO A 7 0.57 10.56 -10.56
CA PRO A 7 0.66 10.23 -9.13
C PRO A 7 -0.59 10.61 -8.31
N ASP A 8 -1.33 11.63 -8.74
CA ASP A 8 -2.53 12.14 -8.08
C ASP A 8 -3.83 11.62 -8.73
N MET A 9 -3.74 10.62 -9.61
CA MET A 9 -4.90 10.07 -10.29
C MET A 9 -5.97 9.57 -9.31
N TRP A 10 -5.58 9.01 -8.16
CA TRP A 10 -6.53 8.56 -7.14
C TRP A 10 -7.36 9.71 -6.55
N GLN A 11 -6.79 10.91 -6.41
CA GLN A 11 -7.54 12.08 -5.95
C GLN A 11 -8.53 12.52 -7.02
N ARG A 12 -8.16 12.42 -8.30
CA ARG A 12 -8.96 12.93 -9.42
C ARG A 12 -10.09 11.98 -9.84
N ILE A 13 -9.87 10.66 -9.78
CA ILE A 13 -10.85 9.66 -10.25
C ILE A 13 -11.81 9.27 -9.13
N THR A 14 -11.27 8.99 -7.94
CA THR A 14 -12.07 8.46 -6.82
C THR A 14 -12.38 9.50 -5.75
N ASN A 15 -11.57 10.57 -5.65
CA ASN A 15 -11.69 11.65 -4.65
C ASN A 15 -12.14 11.14 -3.26
N PRO A 16 -11.40 10.20 -2.65
CA PRO A 16 -11.84 9.56 -1.43
C PRO A 16 -11.75 10.54 -0.25
N ALA A 17 -12.62 10.36 0.74
CA ALA A 17 -12.56 11.13 1.98
C ALA A 17 -11.34 10.74 2.85
N LEU A 18 -10.87 9.49 2.72
CA LEU A 18 -9.71 8.95 3.42
C LEU A 18 -8.91 8.03 2.49
N LEU A 19 -7.59 8.04 2.62
CA LEU A 19 -6.65 7.17 1.94
C LEU A 19 -5.86 6.35 2.98
N ILE A 20 -6.04 5.03 2.93
CA ILE A 20 -5.26 4.07 3.72
C ILE A 20 -4.24 3.41 2.80
N TYR A 21 -2.97 3.49 3.19
CA TYR A 21 -1.84 2.88 2.48
C TYR A 21 -1.38 1.62 3.22
N LEU A 22 -1.52 0.47 2.57
CA LEU A 22 -0.99 -0.80 3.07
C LEU A 22 0.36 -1.07 2.41
N ASP A 23 1.41 -1.22 3.22
CA ASP A 23 2.74 -1.61 2.77
C ASP A 23 3.09 -3.01 3.27
N VAL A 24 4.11 -3.61 2.65
CA VAL A 24 4.68 -4.89 3.06
C VAL A 24 6.14 -4.95 2.62
N SER A 25 6.97 -5.64 3.40
CA SER A 25 8.35 -5.91 2.99
C SER A 25 8.37 -6.73 1.69
N MET A 26 9.39 -6.51 0.85
CA MET A 26 9.54 -7.23 -0.42
C MET A 26 9.59 -8.74 -0.24
N GLU A 27 10.25 -9.19 0.82
CA GLU A 27 10.41 -10.62 1.13
C GLU A 27 9.08 -11.25 1.53
N GLU A 28 8.31 -10.58 2.39
CA GLU A 28 7.02 -11.07 2.84
C GLU A 28 5.97 -10.98 1.72
N GLY A 29 5.99 -9.92 0.91
CA GLY A 29 5.15 -9.81 -0.29
C GLY A 29 5.40 -10.96 -1.26
N ALA A 30 6.66 -11.21 -1.60
CA ALA A 30 7.04 -12.35 -2.45
C ALA A 30 6.59 -13.69 -1.86
N ARG A 31 6.77 -13.88 -0.55
CA ARG A 31 6.34 -15.09 0.15
C ARG A 31 4.82 -15.30 0.07
N ARG A 32 4.02 -14.24 0.26
CA ARG A 32 2.54 -14.27 0.17
C ARG A 32 2.07 -14.56 -1.25
N GLU A 33 2.78 -14.06 -2.26
CA GLU A 33 2.51 -14.34 -3.68
C GLU A 33 3.01 -15.72 -4.15
N GLY A 34 3.74 -16.47 -3.30
CA GLY A 34 4.33 -17.76 -3.67
C GLY A 34 5.52 -17.63 -4.63
N LEU A 35 6.16 -16.46 -4.68
CA LEU A 35 7.34 -16.21 -5.50
C LEU A 35 8.61 -16.65 -4.79
N ALA A 36 9.54 -17.25 -5.54
CA ALA A 36 10.84 -17.65 -5.01
C ALA A 36 11.76 -16.46 -4.64
N LYS A 37 11.47 -15.27 -5.18
CA LYS A 37 12.19 -14.02 -4.92
C LYS A 37 11.30 -12.82 -5.21
N PRO A 38 11.60 -11.65 -4.62
CA PRO A 38 10.89 -10.42 -4.94
C PRO A 38 10.94 -10.07 -6.42
N SER A 39 9.83 -9.53 -6.90
CA SER A 39 9.69 -8.96 -8.23
C SER A 39 10.65 -7.79 -8.45
N SER A 40 11.35 -7.75 -9.59
CA SER A 40 12.33 -6.69 -9.89
C SER A 40 11.71 -5.29 -10.05
N TRP A 41 10.40 -5.23 -10.32
CA TRP A 41 9.65 -3.98 -10.50
C TRP A 41 9.09 -3.40 -9.20
N TRP A 42 9.20 -4.12 -8.07
CA TRP A 42 8.66 -3.69 -6.78
C TRP A 42 9.25 -2.35 -6.32
N VAL A 43 10.56 -2.16 -6.51
CA VAL A 43 11.25 -0.92 -6.14
C VAL A 43 10.69 0.25 -6.95
N GLU A 44 10.50 0.07 -8.25
CA GLU A 44 9.93 1.11 -9.10
C GLU A 44 8.51 1.48 -8.65
N GLU A 45 7.72 0.46 -8.34
CA GLU A 45 6.35 0.66 -7.88
C GLU A 45 6.28 1.44 -6.56
N ARG A 46 7.03 1.01 -5.55
CA ARG A 46 6.99 1.62 -4.22
C ARG A 46 7.60 3.03 -4.20
N GLU A 47 8.72 3.23 -4.89
CA GLU A 47 9.48 4.49 -4.82
C GLU A 47 8.99 5.56 -5.81
N PHE A 48 8.30 5.18 -6.89
CA PHE A 48 7.83 6.16 -7.87
C PHE A 48 6.31 6.16 -8.00
N ARG A 49 5.70 5.00 -8.24
CA ARG A 49 4.27 4.93 -8.60
C ARG A 49 3.38 5.16 -7.38
N LEU A 50 3.77 4.60 -6.24
CA LEU A 50 3.03 4.65 -4.99
C LEU A 50 3.53 5.73 -4.04
N ALA A 51 4.66 6.38 -4.32
CA ALA A 51 5.26 7.39 -3.45
C ALA A 51 4.33 8.56 -3.13
N HIS A 52 3.54 9.01 -4.11
CA HIS A 52 2.56 10.08 -3.87
C HIS A 52 1.44 9.60 -2.93
N ALA A 53 0.84 8.43 -3.18
CA ALA A 53 -0.17 7.86 -2.29
C ALA A 53 0.39 7.64 -0.87
N ARG A 54 1.61 7.12 -0.74
CA ARG A 54 2.28 6.93 0.56
C ARG A 54 2.53 8.23 1.31
N ARG A 55 2.86 9.31 0.59
CA ARG A 55 3.08 10.64 1.20
C ARG A 55 1.78 11.31 1.64
N HIS A 56 0.68 10.99 0.99
CA HIS A 56 -0.61 11.68 1.16
C HIS A 56 -1.68 10.81 1.81
N CYS A 57 -1.34 9.62 2.31
CA CYS A 57 -2.28 8.78 3.02
C CYS A 57 -2.58 9.35 4.40
N ASP A 58 -3.81 9.15 4.84
CA ASP A 58 -4.25 9.51 6.19
C ASP A 58 -3.81 8.44 7.20
N LEU A 59 -3.72 7.18 6.77
CA LEU A 59 -3.19 6.07 7.55
C LEU A 59 -2.20 5.24 6.73
N TYR A 60 -1.03 4.96 7.31
CA TYR A 60 -0.05 4.02 6.78
C TYR A 60 0.00 2.78 7.68
N VAL A 61 -0.09 1.59 7.09
CA VAL A 61 -0.03 0.31 7.81
C VAL A 61 1.05 -0.58 7.18
N ASP A 62 2.08 -0.92 7.95
CA ASP A 62 3.03 -1.96 7.57
C ASP A 62 2.46 -3.33 7.95
N THR A 63 2.06 -4.09 6.93
CA THR A 63 1.42 -5.40 7.10
C THR A 63 2.42 -6.55 7.24
N THR A 64 3.73 -6.28 7.22
CA THR A 64 4.77 -7.32 7.17
C THR A 64 4.62 -8.39 8.26
N ALA A 65 4.38 -7.97 9.50
CA ALA A 65 4.24 -8.87 10.63
C ALA A 65 2.78 -9.02 11.10
N LEU A 66 1.83 -8.50 10.34
CA LEU A 66 0.42 -8.46 10.73
C LEU A 66 -0.38 -9.55 10.01
N THR A 67 -1.30 -10.14 10.76
CA THR A 67 -2.42 -10.91 10.23
C THR A 67 -3.49 -9.98 9.67
N PRO A 68 -4.39 -10.49 8.80
CA PRO A 68 -5.51 -9.69 8.30
C PRO A 68 -6.40 -9.09 9.39
N ASP A 69 -6.61 -9.81 10.51
CA ASP A 69 -7.42 -9.34 11.62
C ASP A 69 -6.75 -8.17 12.36
N GLU A 70 -5.44 -8.22 12.57
CA GLU A 70 -4.68 -7.11 13.17
C GLU A 70 -4.66 -5.87 12.26
N VAL A 71 -4.60 -6.06 10.94
CA VAL A 71 -4.73 -4.96 9.98
C VAL A 71 -6.13 -4.34 10.08
N LEU A 72 -7.18 -5.17 10.12
CA LEU A 72 -8.56 -4.71 10.24
C LEU A 72 -8.76 -3.92 11.53
N GLU A 73 -8.27 -4.43 12.67
CA GLU A 73 -8.36 -3.76 13.97
C GLU A 73 -7.73 -2.35 13.91
N GLN A 74 -6.53 -2.23 13.35
CA GLN A 74 -5.86 -0.94 13.21
C GLN A 74 -6.62 0.04 12.31
N VAL A 75 -7.17 -0.46 11.19
CA VAL A 75 -7.95 0.36 10.27
C VAL A 75 -9.25 0.84 10.92
N VAL A 76 -9.98 -0.04 11.61
CA VAL A 76 -11.23 0.34 12.29
C VAL A 76 -10.95 1.33 13.40
N ALA A 77 -9.91 1.10 14.22
CA ALA A 77 -9.53 2.02 15.29
C ALA A 77 -9.13 3.42 14.79
N PHE A 78 -8.70 3.55 13.53
CA PHE A 78 -8.42 4.85 12.91
C PHE A 78 -9.69 5.57 12.41
N LEU A 79 -10.77 4.83 12.14
CA LEU A 79 -12.02 5.38 11.59
C LEU A 79 -13.00 5.88 12.66
N GLU A 80 -12.78 5.54 13.93
CA GLU A 80 -13.58 5.96 15.10
C GLU A 80 -13.09 7.28 15.71
#